data_AF-A0A1G4PVC7-F1
#
_entry.id   AF-A0A1G4PVC7-F1
#
_cell.length_a   1.000
_cell.length_b   1.000
_cell.length_c   1.000
_cell.angle_alpha   90.00
_cell.angle_beta   90.00
_cell.angle_gamma   90.00
#
_symmetry.space_group_name_H-M   'P 1'
#
loop_
_entity.id
_entity.type
_entity.pdbx_description
1 polymer ?
#
loop_
_entity_poly.entity_id
_entity_poly.type
_entity_poly.pdbx_seq_one_letter_code
_entity_poly.pdbx_strand_id
1 'polypeptide(L)'
;MPSLGSKKDISKRDMNFFADFTAAAAKMTRFLGYGVVVGVVVVAAIVAVIIYCAIRNMITKAAIDELRATLASPEYSGLEARATELQQELNDYNNYYYVLTQMRKQVDTRQVVSMELPAKIKDAIPSDSYVENYEITQTTLKLDGYTFSYYSALNLVNMLNKSDVFSAPVSLEISRVAPSSVGSVDDFLKNGINNYYYYTVEGTLTADVFVSVARYAQSDDVISSLGAIETTSYTAGGSYTIDGVGTFEQTGVTYNLSGVSINNSALSEDQVESIKTANQITGIANDNVSIQLYYTAATTEGGES
;
A
#
# COMPACT_ATOMS: atom_id res chain seq x y z
N MET A 1 123.52 -73.29 1.03
CA MET A 1 122.42 -72.95 1.98
C MET A 1 122.98 -71.99 3.03
N PRO A 2 122.18 -71.12 3.68
CA PRO A 2 120.77 -70.73 3.40
C PRO A 2 120.69 -69.79 2.15
N SER A 3 119.83 -68.79 1.92
CA SER A 3 118.67 -68.20 2.64
C SER A 3 117.67 -67.49 1.68
N LEU A 4 116.65 -66.80 2.22
CA LEU A 4 115.65 -65.96 1.52
C LEU A 4 115.79 -64.45 1.85
N GLY A 5 115.28 -63.61 0.94
CA GLY A 5 115.04 -62.16 1.14
C GLY A 5 113.72 -61.72 0.50
N SER A 6 112.69 -61.54 1.34
CA SER A 6 111.26 -61.29 1.03
C SER A 6 110.91 -60.30 -0.11
N LYS A 7 110.00 -60.72 -1.01
CA LYS A 7 109.09 -59.81 -1.75
C LYS A 7 107.95 -59.36 -0.83
N LYS A 8 107.92 -58.10 -0.38
CA LYS A 8 106.71 -57.42 0.16
C LYS A 8 106.90 -55.89 0.18
N ASP A 9 105.78 -55.18 0.27
CA ASP A 9 105.65 -53.76 0.65
C ASP A 9 105.93 -52.64 -0.37
N ILE A 10 105.57 -52.84 -1.65
CA ILE A 10 105.31 -51.72 -2.58
C ILE A 10 103.85 -51.71 -3.10
N SER A 11 103.13 -52.84 -3.08
CA SER A 11 101.79 -52.95 -3.70
C SER A 11 100.59 -52.49 -2.82
N LYS A 12 100.82 -51.71 -1.76
CA LYS A 12 99.76 -51.37 -0.77
C LYS A 12 99.55 -49.87 -0.52
N ARG A 13 100.25 -48.99 -1.24
CA ARG A 13 100.19 -47.53 -1.03
C ARG A 13 99.62 -46.76 -2.24
N ASP A 14 98.64 -47.32 -2.96
CA ASP A 14 97.86 -46.53 -3.93
C ASP A 14 96.46 -47.08 -4.33
N MET A 15 95.94 -48.12 -3.66
CA MET A 15 94.60 -48.65 -3.97
C MET A 15 93.44 -47.82 -3.39
N ASN A 16 93.72 -46.85 -2.52
CA ASN A 16 92.69 -46.04 -1.87
C ASN A 16 92.31 -44.78 -2.65
N PHE A 17 93.12 -44.33 -3.63
CA PHE A 17 92.87 -43.10 -4.38
C PHE A 17 91.58 -43.17 -5.21
N PHE A 18 91.25 -44.36 -5.74
CA PHE A 18 90.00 -44.61 -6.46
C PHE A 18 88.82 -44.94 -5.55
N ALA A 19 89.04 -45.31 -4.28
CA ALA A 19 87.95 -45.65 -3.36
C ALA A 19 87.09 -44.42 -3.04
N ASP A 20 87.71 -43.27 -2.74
CA ASP A 20 86.99 -42.02 -2.48
C ASP A 20 86.32 -41.46 -3.74
N PHE A 21 86.96 -41.57 -4.92
CA PHE A 21 86.31 -41.18 -6.18
C PHE A 21 85.11 -42.07 -6.53
N THR A 22 85.21 -43.39 -6.33
CA THR A 22 84.10 -44.32 -6.57
C THR A 22 82.98 -44.14 -5.54
N ALA A 23 83.31 -43.85 -4.28
CA ALA A 23 82.34 -43.53 -3.23
C ALA A 23 81.64 -42.19 -3.48
N ALA A 24 82.37 -41.15 -3.91
CA ALA A 24 81.80 -39.87 -4.30
C ALA A 24 80.88 -40.00 -5.52
N ALA A 25 81.30 -40.72 -6.56
CA ALA A 25 80.48 -41.03 -7.72
C ALA A 25 79.20 -41.78 -7.33
N ALA A 26 79.31 -42.88 -6.56
CA ALA A 26 78.16 -43.65 -6.11
C ALA A 26 77.20 -42.83 -5.22
N LYS A 27 77.72 -41.91 -4.40
CA LYS A 27 76.91 -40.99 -3.60
C LYS A 27 76.18 -39.98 -4.50
N MET A 28 76.85 -39.43 -5.52
CA MET A 28 76.24 -38.52 -6.49
C MET A 28 75.17 -39.22 -7.33
N THR A 29 75.40 -40.45 -7.81
CA THR A 29 74.39 -41.26 -8.51
C THR A 29 73.16 -41.53 -7.65
N ARG A 30 73.33 -41.80 -6.35
CA ARG A 30 72.20 -41.96 -5.41
C ARG A 30 71.41 -40.65 -5.23
N PHE A 31 72.08 -39.51 -5.05
CA PHE A 31 71.40 -38.21 -4.96
C PHE A 31 70.62 -37.87 -6.24
N LEU A 32 71.21 -38.13 -7.41
CA LEU A 32 70.55 -37.92 -8.71
C LEU A 32 69.35 -38.87 -8.88
N GLY A 33 69.48 -40.13 -8.47
CA GLY A 33 68.39 -41.11 -8.43
C GLY A 33 67.23 -40.69 -7.51
N TYR A 34 67.52 -40.22 -6.30
CA TYR A 34 66.49 -39.67 -5.41
C TYR A 34 65.81 -38.43 -6.00
N GLY A 35 66.57 -37.53 -6.64
CA GLY A 35 66.03 -36.36 -7.34
C GLY A 35 65.04 -36.74 -8.45
N VAL A 36 65.37 -37.74 -9.27
CA VAL A 36 64.47 -38.26 -10.32
C VAL A 36 63.21 -38.88 -9.70
N VAL A 37 63.33 -39.71 -8.66
CA VAL A 37 62.17 -40.34 -7.99
C VAL A 37 61.24 -39.28 -7.39
N VAL A 38 61.77 -38.27 -6.70
CA VAL A 38 60.97 -37.16 -6.16
C VAL A 38 60.30 -36.38 -7.29
N GLY A 39 61.00 -36.11 -8.39
CA GLY A 39 60.43 -35.46 -9.58
C GLY A 39 59.23 -36.23 -10.16
N VAL A 40 59.34 -37.55 -10.31
CA VAL A 40 58.24 -38.41 -10.79
C VAL A 40 57.03 -38.38 -9.84
N VAL A 41 57.27 -38.42 -8.52
CA VAL A 41 56.19 -38.33 -7.51
C VAL A 41 55.48 -36.98 -7.57
N VAL A 42 56.20 -35.87 -7.71
CA VAL A 42 55.61 -34.53 -7.85
C VAL A 42 54.78 -34.39 -9.12
N VAL A 43 55.28 -34.89 -10.26
CA VAL A 43 54.53 -34.89 -11.54
C VAL A 43 53.27 -35.74 -11.42
N ALA A 44 53.35 -36.93 -10.82
CA ALA A 44 52.18 -37.79 -10.60
C ALA A 44 51.12 -37.12 -9.70
N ALA A 45 51.54 -36.41 -8.65
CA ALA A 45 50.64 -35.65 -7.78
C ALA A 45 49.94 -34.49 -8.53
N ILE A 46 50.66 -33.75 -9.37
CA ILE A 46 50.08 -32.67 -10.19
C ILE A 46 49.05 -33.24 -11.17
N VAL A 47 49.37 -34.35 -11.85
CA VAL A 47 48.44 -35.03 -12.77
C VAL A 47 47.19 -35.52 -12.03
N ALA A 48 47.32 -36.08 -10.84
CA ALA A 48 46.19 -36.51 -10.02
C ALA A 48 45.26 -35.34 -9.62
N VAL A 49 45.81 -34.17 -9.27
CA VAL A 49 45.03 -32.96 -8.98
C VAL A 49 44.29 -32.46 -10.23
N ILE A 50 44.94 -32.44 -11.39
CA ILE A 50 44.30 -32.03 -12.65
C ILE A 50 43.13 -32.96 -13.00
N ILE A 51 43.31 -34.28 -12.86
CA ILE A 51 42.25 -35.27 -13.08
C ILE A 51 41.09 -35.08 -12.10
N TYR A 52 41.37 -34.86 -10.81
CA TYR A 52 40.35 -34.58 -9.80
C TYR A 52 39.53 -33.33 -10.12
N CYS A 53 40.20 -32.22 -10.48
CA CYS A 53 39.53 -30.99 -10.90
C CYS A 53 38.69 -31.18 -12.17
N ALA A 54 39.17 -31.93 -13.16
CA ALA A 54 38.43 -32.23 -14.38
C ALA A 54 37.15 -33.04 -14.10
N ILE A 55 37.24 -34.09 -13.28
CA ILE A 55 36.08 -34.90 -12.86
C ILE A 55 35.07 -34.05 -12.08
N ARG A 56 35.52 -33.23 -11.13
CA ARG A 56 34.64 -32.36 -10.35
C ARG A 56 33.90 -31.36 -11.26
N ASN A 57 34.62 -30.73 -12.19
CA ASN A 57 34.02 -29.81 -13.17
C ASN A 57 33.02 -30.51 -14.09
N MET A 58 33.28 -31.76 -14.52
CA MET A 58 32.30 -32.55 -15.29
C MET A 58 31.01 -32.81 -14.50
N ILE A 59 31.12 -33.20 -13.22
CA ILE A 59 29.96 -33.45 -12.35
C ILE A 59 29.15 -32.16 -12.14
N THR A 60 29.82 -31.04 -11.81
CA THR A 60 29.13 -29.75 -11.64
C THR A 60 28.48 -29.28 -12.93
N LYS A 61 29.12 -29.48 -14.09
CA LYS A 61 28.55 -29.11 -15.38
C LYS A 61 27.34 -29.97 -15.73
N ALA A 62 27.39 -31.29 -15.48
CA ALA A 62 26.25 -32.18 -15.66
C ALA A 62 25.06 -31.77 -14.77
N ALA A 63 25.30 -31.39 -13.50
CA ALA A 63 24.24 -30.88 -12.61
C ALA A 63 23.65 -29.54 -13.07
N ILE A 64 24.47 -28.65 -13.67
CA ILE A 64 23.98 -27.41 -14.29
C ILE A 64 23.16 -27.70 -15.55
N ASP A 65 23.59 -28.64 -16.38
CA ASP A 65 22.88 -29.05 -17.59
C ASP A 65 21.56 -29.78 -17.26
N GLU A 66 21.53 -30.57 -16.17
CA GLU A 66 20.32 -31.16 -15.60
C GLU A 66 19.35 -30.09 -15.08
N LEU A 67 19.81 -29.15 -14.25
CA LEU A 67 18.99 -28.01 -13.79
C LEU A 67 18.46 -27.15 -14.95
N ARG A 68 19.26 -26.94 -16.00
CA ARG A 68 18.82 -26.25 -17.22
C ARG A 68 17.78 -27.06 -18.00
N ALA A 69 17.91 -28.38 -18.07
CA ALA A 69 16.91 -29.25 -18.67
C ALA A 69 15.61 -29.28 -17.85
N THR A 70 15.69 -29.20 -16.51
CA THR A 70 14.52 -29.05 -15.63
C THR A 70 13.83 -27.70 -15.84
N LEU A 71 14.58 -26.59 -15.86
CA LEU A 71 14.03 -25.26 -16.12
C LEU A 71 13.46 -25.10 -17.54
N ALA A 72 14.07 -25.75 -18.53
CA ALA A 72 13.57 -25.82 -19.90
C ALA A 72 12.50 -26.92 -20.11
N SER A 73 12.07 -27.61 -19.05
CA SER A 73 11.05 -28.65 -19.16
C SER A 73 9.65 -28.06 -19.36
N PRO A 74 8.74 -28.79 -20.05
CA PRO A 74 7.37 -28.31 -20.26
C PRO A 74 6.62 -27.98 -18.96
N GLU A 75 6.93 -28.63 -17.83
CA GLU A 75 6.29 -28.35 -16.55
C GLU A 75 6.62 -26.94 -16.02
N TYR A 76 7.86 -26.46 -16.19
CA TYR A 76 8.22 -25.10 -15.78
C TYR A 76 7.61 -24.04 -16.71
N SER A 77 7.56 -24.29 -18.03
CA SER A 77 6.82 -23.42 -18.95
C SER A 77 5.31 -23.40 -18.65
N GLY A 78 4.77 -24.53 -18.17
CA GLY A 78 3.39 -24.64 -17.69
C GLY A 78 3.17 -23.90 -16.37
N LEU A 79 4.17 -23.85 -15.47
CA LEU A 79 4.12 -23.04 -14.26
C LEU A 79 4.16 -21.54 -14.55
N GLU A 80 5.00 -21.09 -15.49
CA GLU A 80 5.08 -19.67 -15.87
C GLU A 80 3.80 -19.21 -16.59
N ALA A 81 3.28 -20.02 -17.52
CA ALA A 81 1.98 -19.82 -18.13
C ALA A 81 0.86 -19.77 -17.07
N ARG A 82 0.84 -20.72 -16.12
CA ARG A 82 -0.17 -20.78 -15.05
C ARG A 82 -0.03 -19.65 -14.03
N ALA A 83 1.18 -19.16 -13.76
CA ALA A 83 1.41 -17.96 -12.96
C ALA A 83 0.87 -16.72 -13.67
N THR A 84 1.03 -16.64 -15.00
CA THR A 84 0.48 -15.57 -15.84
C THR A 84 -1.06 -15.64 -15.87
N GLU A 85 -1.64 -16.83 -16.04
CA GLU A 85 -3.09 -17.07 -15.94
C GLU A 85 -3.64 -16.67 -14.57
N LEU A 86 -2.99 -17.08 -13.47
CA LEU A 86 -3.40 -16.72 -12.10
C LEU A 86 -3.27 -15.21 -11.83
N GLN A 87 -2.23 -14.55 -12.37
CA GLN A 87 -2.10 -13.10 -12.28
C GLN A 87 -3.19 -12.37 -13.06
N GLN A 88 -3.58 -12.89 -14.24
CA GLN A 88 -4.68 -12.36 -15.03
C GLN A 88 -6.03 -12.58 -14.33
N GLU A 89 -6.29 -13.78 -13.81
CA GLU A 89 -7.48 -14.10 -13.02
C GLU A 89 -7.59 -13.19 -11.77
N LEU A 90 -6.48 -12.93 -11.09
CA LEU A 90 -6.43 -12.00 -9.95
C LEU A 90 -6.70 -10.54 -10.36
N ASN A 91 -6.17 -10.10 -11.50
CA ASN A 91 -6.48 -8.79 -12.06
C ASN A 91 -7.97 -8.66 -12.41
N ASP A 92 -8.57 -9.70 -13.00
CA ASP A 92 -10.00 -9.76 -13.34
C ASP A 92 -10.88 -9.74 -12.07
N TYR A 93 -10.50 -10.47 -11.02
CA TYR A 93 -11.16 -10.37 -9.71
C TYR A 93 -11.04 -8.97 -9.10
N ASN A 94 -9.85 -8.36 -9.09
CA ASN A 94 -9.65 -7.00 -8.59
C ASN A 94 -10.53 -5.99 -9.34
N ASN A 95 -10.59 -6.08 -10.67
CA ASN A 95 -11.45 -5.25 -11.51
C ASN A 95 -12.95 -5.48 -11.19
N TYR A 96 -13.37 -6.73 -11.00
CA TYR A 96 -14.74 -7.06 -10.62
C TYR A 96 -15.11 -6.49 -9.24
N TYR A 97 -14.25 -6.65 -8.23
CA TYR A 97 -14.44 -6.09 -6.89
C TYR A 97 -14.45 -4.55 -6.91
N TYR A 98 -13.57 -3.92 -7.69
CA TYR A 98 -13.58 -2.47 -7.91
C TYR A 98 -14.90 -2.01 -8.53
N VAL A 99 -15.39 -2.66 -9.58
CA VAL A 99 -16.68 -2.32 -10.23
C VAL A 99 -17.87 -2.53 -9.30
N LEU A 100 -17.90 -3.62 -8.53
CA LEU A 100 -18.95 -3.88 -7.54
C LEU A 100 -18.94 -2.85 -6.41
N THR A 101 -17.76 -2.46 -5.92
CA THR A 101 -17.64 -1.44 -4.86
C THR A 101 -17.83 -0.01 -5.37
N GLN A 102 -17.56 0.28 -6.64
CA GLN A 102 -18.02 1.50 -7.32
C GLN A 102 -19.55 1.57 -7.37
N MET A 103 -20.23 0.48 -7.76
CA MET A 103 -21.70 0.43 -7.74
C MET A 103 -22.25 0.57 -6.32
N ARG A 104 -21.63 -0.08 -5.33
CA ARG A 104 -22.01 0.07 -3.93
C ARG A 104 -21.81 1.51 -3.45
N LYS A 105 -20.66 2.13 -3.72
CA LYS A 105 -20.43 3.57 -3.46
C LYS A 105 -21.55 4.42 -4.07
N GLN A 106 -21.92 4.20 -5.33
CA GLN A 106 -23.02 4.92 -5.98
C GLN A 106 -24.42 4.65 -5.40
N VAL A 107 -24.60 3.61 -4.58
CA VAL A 107 -25.83 3.35 -3.83
C VAL A 107 -25.75 3.98 -2.45
N ASP A 108 -24.66 3.74 -1.73
CA ASP A 108 -24.43 4.24 -0.37
C ASP A 108 -24.36 5.79 -0.37
N THR A 109 -23.73 6.42 -1.38
CA THR A 109 -23.69 7.89 -1.52
C THR A 109 -25.00 8.52 -2.06
N ARG A 110 -26.04 7.74 -2.40
CA ARG A 110 -27.36 8.33 -2.71
C ARG A 110 -27.99 8.78 -1.40
N GLN A 111 -27.98 10.09 -1.16
CA GLN A 111 -28.51 10.64 0.08
C GLN A 111 -29.99 10.27 0.26
N VAL A 112 -30.25 9.52 1.31
CA VAL A 112 -31.61 9.27 1.82
C VAL A 112 -31.86 10.32 2.89
N VAL A 113 -32.68 11.31 2.57
CA VAL A 113 -33.30 12.15 3.62
C VAL A 113 -33.99 11.21 4.60
N SER A 114 -33.61 11.26 5.88
CA SER A 114 -34.16 10.35 6.88
C SER A 114 -35.69 10.38 6.85
N MET A 115 -36.33 9.21 6.77
CA MET A 115 -37.78 9.09 6.73
C MET A 115 -38.44 9.63 8.01
N GLU A 116 -37.67 9.81 9.08
CA GLU A 116 -38.10 10.41 10.34
C GLU A 116 -38.04 11.95 10.32
N LEU A 117 -37.29 12.58 9.41
CA LEU A 117 -37.10 14.04 9.41
C LEU A 117 -38.43 14.81 9.32
N PRO A 118 -39.40 14.46 8.45
CA PRO A 118 -40.71 15.13 8.44
C PRO A 118 -41.49 15.00 9.75
N ALA A 119 -41.32 13.89 10.48
CA ALA A 119 -41.93 13.70 11.80
C ALA A 119 -41.25 14.58 12.85
N LYS A 120 -39.90 14.61 12.88
CA LYS A 120 -39.12 15.49 13.76
C LYS A 120 -39.44 16.97 13.53
N ILE A 121 -39.61 17.40 12.27
CA ILE A 121 -40.04 18.77 11.94
C ILE A 121 -41.44 19.04 12.47
N LYS A 122 -42.40 18.15 12.21
CA LYS A 122 -43.79 18.30 12.68
C LYS A 122 -43.87 18.43 14.21
N ASP A 123 -43.16 17.58 14.94
CA ASP A 123 -43.20 17.56 16.41
C ASP A 123 -42.42 18.74 17.05
N ALA A 124 -41.57 19.43 16.28
CA ALA A 124 -40.86 20.64 16.68
C ALA A 124 -41.63 21.95 16.42
N ILE A 125 -42.75 21.94 15.66
CA ILE A 125 -43.54 23.13 15.38
C ILE A 125 -44.37 23.52 16.62
N PRO A 126 -44.18 24.72 17.20
CA PRO A 126 -45.01 25.19 18.31
C PRO A 126 -46.46 25.46 17.88
N SER A 127 -47.41 25.32 18.81
CA SER A 127 -48.86 25.47 18.56
C SER A 127 -49.30 26.86 18.08
N ASP A 128 -48.44 27.87 18.18
CA ASP A 128 -48.66 29.27 17.77
C ASP A 128 -47.86 29.64 16.50
N SER A 129 -47.42 28.63 15.75
CA SER A 129 -46.52 28.76 14.61
C SER A 129 -46.96 27.84 13.46
N TYR A 130 -46.68 28.23 12.23
CA TYR A 130 -46.85 27.37 11.06
C TYR A 130 -45.66 27.54 10.10
N VAL A 131 -45.34 26.47 9.39
CA VAL A 131 -44.38 26.48 8.28
C VAL A 131 -45.16 26.81 7.01
N GLU A 132 -44.73 27.83 6.28
CA GLU A 132 -45.29 28.19 4.97
C GLU A 132 -44.67 27.32 3.87
N ASN A 133 -43.34 27.23 3.87
CA ASN A 133 -42.57 26.42 2.93
C ASN A 133 -41.40 25.75 3.66
N TYR A 134 -40.97 24.59 3.14
CA TYR A 134 -39.70 24.00 3.53
C TYR A 134 -38.96 23.48 2.30
N GLU A 135 -37.64 23.60 2.33
CA GLU A 135 -36.74 23.03 1.34
C GLU A 135 -35.78 22.11 2.08
N ILE A 136 -35.82 20.82 1.73
CA ILE A 136 -34.81 19.85 2.18
C ILE A 136 -33.91 19.59 0.99
N THR A 137 -32.67 20.04 1.08
CA THR A 137 -31.59 19.63 0.19
C THR A 137 -30.86 18.42 0.77
N GLN A 138 -29.76 18.03 0.13
CA GLN A 138 -28.95 16.88 0.51
C GLN A 138 -28.35 17.00 1.92
N THR A 139 -27.94 18.21 2.30
CA THR A 139 -27.22 18.50 3.54
C THR A 139 -27.81 19.69 4.30
N THR A 140 -28.78 20.41 3.76
CA THR A 140 -29.36 21.61 4.40
C THR A 140 -30.88 21.50 4.46
N LEU A 141 -31.45 21.79 5.63
CA LEU A 141 -32.87 22.04 5.81
C LEU A 141 -33.09 23.54 5.94
N LYS A 142 -33.96 24.07 5.09
CA LYS A 142 -34.51 25.43 5.19
C LYS A 142 -36.00 25.37 5.53
N LEU A 143 -36.42 26.16 6.52
CA LEU A 143 -37.81 26.34 6.93
C LEU A 143 -38.18 27.82 6.88
N ASP A 144 -39.20 28.16 6.12
CA ASP A 144 -39.78 29.51 6.06
C ASP A 144 -41.21 29.45 6.62
N GLY A 145 -41.56 30.36 7.52
CA GLY A 145 -42.86 30.30 8.19
C GLY A 145 -43.17 31.51 9.08
N TYR A 146 -44.29 31.42 9.79
CA TYR A 146 -44.79 32.50 10.63
C TYR A 146 -45.12 32.03 12.04
N THR A 147 -45.02 32.95 12.99
CA THR A 147 -45.35 32.72 14.39
C THR A 147 -45.97 33.95 15.04
N PHE A 148 -46.81 33.74 16.07
CA PHE A 148 -47.36 34.82 16.90
C PHE A 148 -46.37 35.35 17.94
N SER A 149 -45.22 34.70 18.14
CA SER A 149 -44.24 35.05 19.17
C SER A 149 -42.80 34.84 18.70
N TYR A 150 -41.96 35.86 18.89
CA TYR A 150 -40.51 35.79 18.64
C TYR A 150 -39.84 34.58 19.33
N TYR A 151 -40.29 34.23 20.54
CA TYR A 151 -39.75 33.10 21.29
C TYR A 151 -40.14 31.73 20.74
N SER A 152 -41.21 31.65 19.96
CA SER A 152 -41.69 30.37 19.43
C SER A 152 -40.85 29.92 18.23
N ALA A 153 -40.41 30.85 17.36
CA ALA A 153 -39.39 30.56 16.35
C ALA A 153 -38.05 30.11 16.99
N LEU A 154 -37.62 30.75 18.09
CA LEU A 154 -36.46 30.29 18.86
C LEU A 154 -36.67 28.89 19.46
N ASN A 155 -37.87 28.60 19.96
CA ASN A 155 -38.20 27.29 20.55
C ASN A 155 -38.23 26.19 19.49
N LEU A 156 -38.73 26.47 18.28
CA LEU A 156 -38.70 25.56 17.12
C LEU A 156 -37.25 25.13 16.82
N VAL A 157 -36.32 26.08 16.69
CA VAL A 157 -34.90 25.77 16.45
C VAL A 157 -34.28 24.98 17.61
N ASN A 158 -34.62 25.32 18.85
CA ASN A 158 -34.18 24.58 20.04
C ASN A 158 -34.69 23.12 20.06
N MET A 159 -35.94 22.89 19.63
CA MET A 159 -36.54 21.54 19.56
C MET A 159 -35.93 20.70 18.42
N LEU A 160 -35.65 21.31 17.26
CA LEU A 160 -34.93 20.65 16.16
C LEU A 160 -33.49 20.27 16.58
N ASN A 161 -32.76 21.18 17.22
CA ASN A 161 -31.42 20.90 17.75
C ASN A 161 -31.43 19.78 18.81
N LYS A 162 -32.42 19.75 19.70
CA LYS A 162 -32.59 18.67 20.70
C LYS A 162 -32.99 17.31 20.11
N SER A 163 -33.45 17.30 18.87
CA SER A 163 -33.86 16.10 18.14
C SER A 163 -32.76 15.62 17.17
N ASP A 164 -31.54 16.14 17.35
CA ASP A 164 -30.35 15.91 16.54
C ASP A 164 -30.59 16.12 15.04
N VAL A 165 -31.46 17.09 14.67
CA VAL A 165 -31.77 17.40 13.27
C VAL A 165 -30.60 18.09 12.58
N PHE A 166 -29.82 18.89 13.31
CA PHE A 166 -28.74 19.72 12.76
C PHE A 166 -27.37 19.36 13.35
N SER A 167 -26.36 19.32 12.49
CA SER A 167 -24.96 19.01 12.82
C SER A 167 -24.09 20.24 13.13
N ALA A 168 -24.58 21.43 12.77
CA ALA A 168 -23.86 22.70 12.89
C ALA A 168 -24.77 23.81 13.49
N PRO A 169 -24.21 24.94 13.97
CA PRO A 169 -25.00 26.09 14.41
C PRO A 169 -25.97 26.57 13.33
N VAL A 170 -27.25 26.62 13.69
CA VAL A 170 -28.35 26.95 12.78
C VAL A 170 -28.45 28.46 12.59
N SER A 171 -28.59 28.91 11.34
CA SER A 171 -28.97 30.27 11.01
C SER A 171 -30.45 30.48 11.29
N LEU A 172 -30.79 31.52 12.04
CA LEU A 172 -32.16 31.88 12.39
C LEU A 172 -32.35 33.38 12.20
N GLU A 173 -33.13 33.74 11.19
CA GLU A 173 -33.61 35.10 10.99
C GLU A 173 -35.06 35.20 11.44
N ILE A 174 -35.39 36.23 12.23
CA ILE A 174 -36.75 36.52 12.65
C ILE A 174 -37.03 38.00 12.39
N SER A 175 -38.05 38.28 11.58
CA SER A 175 -38.49 39.63 11.25
C SER A 175 -39.95 39.84 11.66
N ARG A 176 -40.30 41.03 12.14
CA ARG A 176 -41.69 41.37 12.47
C ARG A 176 -42.42 41.81 11.20
N VAL A 177 -43.56 41.17 10.92
CA VAL A 177 -44.36 41.42 9.72
C VAL A 177 -45.59 42.26 10.07
N ALA A 178 -45.96 43.16 9.15
CA ALA A 178 -47.18 43.96 9.30
C ALA A 178 -48.42 43.10 8.93
N PRO A 179 -49.56 43.21 9.64
CA PRO A 179 -50.75 42.39 9.35
C PRO A 179 -51.32 42.54 7.92
N SER A 180 -50.93 43.56 7.17
CA SER A 180 -51.43 43.87 5.83
C SER A 180 -50.68 43.20 4.68
N SER A 181 -49.59 42.45 4.93
CA SER A 181 -48.76 41.84 3.87
C SER A 181 -48.92 40.32 3.74
N VAL A 182 -49.81 39.69 4.50
CA VAL A 182 -50.14 38.26 4.39
C VAL A 182 -51.49 38.12 3.68
N GLY A 183 -51.58 37.22 2.69
CA GLY A 183 -52.78 37.03 1.86
C GLY A 183 -54.04 36.65 2.65
N SER A 184 -55.22 36.95 2.10
CA SER A 184 -56.56 36.93 2.74
C SER A 184 -56.74 35.95 3.93
N VAL A 185 -56.46 36.44 5.14
CA VAL A 185 -56.65 35.74 6.42
C VAL A 185 -58.08 35.96 6.95
N ASP A 186 -59.08 35.51 6.21
CA ASP A 186 -60.49 35.89 6.45
C ASP A 186 -61.16 35.21 7.67
N ASP A 187 -60.48 34.25 8.33
CA ASP A 187 -61.03 33.52 9.49
C ASP A 187 -60.15 33.52 10.77
N PHE A 188 -58.96 34.12 10.76
CA PHE A 188 -58.07 34.19 11.96
C PHE A 188 -57.91 35.60 12.58
N LEU A 189 -58.39 36.66 11.92
CA LEU A 189 -58.16 38.05 12.33
C LEU A 189 -59.30 38.69 13.13
N LYS A 190 -59.50 38.23 14.38
CA LYS A 190 -60.25 38.99 15.41
C LYS A 190 -59.44 39.26 16.68
N ASN A 191 -58.21 39.75 16.52
CA ASN A 191 -57.52 40.56 17.55
C ASN A 191 -56.38 41.38 16.93
N GLY A 192 -56.50 42.71 16.97
CA GLY A 192 -55.51 43.67 16.44
C GLY A 192 -54.22 43.81 17.28
N ILE A 193 -53.85 42.76 18.02
CA ILE A 193 -52.67 42.69 18.90
C ILE A 193 -51.77 41.50 18.51
N ASN A 194 -52.18 40.68 17.53
CA ASN A 194 -51.35 39.59 17.01
C ASN A 194 -50.14 40.15 16.26
N ASN A 195 -48.99 40.16 16.94
CA ASN A 195 -47.70 40.42 16.31
C ASN A 195 -47.30 39.17 15.51
N TYR A 196 -47.32 39.28 14.19
CA TYR A 196 -46.79 38.23 13.33
C TYR A 196 -45.28 38.44 13.17
N TYR A 197 -44.53 37.37 13.34
CA TYR A 197 -43.12 37.29 12.96
C TYR A 197 -42.98 36.27 11.85
N TYR A 198 -42.28 36.64 10.79
CA TYR A 198 -41.78 35.69 9.80
C TYR A 198 -40.41 35.21 10.26
N TYR A 199 -40.17 33.91 10.13
CA TYR A 199 -38.88 33.30 10.44
C TYR A 199 -38.35 32.54 9.22
N THR A 200 -37.03 32.57 9.07
CA THR A 200 -36.27 31.68 8.21
C THR A 200 -35.27 30.94 9.08
N VAL A 201 -35.35 29.61 9.07
CA VAL A 201 -34.37 28.71 9.70
C VAL A 201 -33.58 28.05 8.58
N GLU A 202 -32.26 28.08 8.64
CA GLU A 202 -31.39 27.34 7.71
C GLU A 202 -30.25 26.68 8.48
N GLY A 203 -30.09 25.37 8.31
CA GLY A 203 -29.05 24.63 9.02
C GLY A 203 -28.65 23.33 8.35
N THR A 204 -27.39 22.93 8.55
CA THR A 204 -26.83 21.68 8.04
C THR A 204 -27.42 20.50 8.79
N LEU A 205 -28.06 19.57 8.08
CA LEU A 205 -28.67 18.37 8.63
C LEU A 205 -27.62 17.43 9.25
N THR A 206 -28.04 16.68 10.27
CA THR A 206 -27.33 15.48 10.72
C THR A 206 -27.60 14.37 9.72
N ALA A 207 -26.72 14.22 8.75
CA ALA A 207 -26.72 13.14 7.78
C ALA A 207 -25.45 12.29 7.93
N ASP A 208 -25.58 11.02 7.55
CA ASP A 208 -24.44 10.15 7.28
C ASP A 208 -23.80 10.60 5.96
N VAL A 209 -22.53 11.04 6.04
CA VAL A 209 -21.69 11.37 4.90
C VAL A 209 -20.62 10.29 4.72
N PHE A 210 -20.29 9.99 3.48
CA PHE A 210 -19.45 8.84 3.16
C PHE A 210 -18.06 9.28 2.71
N VAL A 211 -17.03 8.85 3.44
CA VAL A 211 -15.65 8.93 2.96
C VAL A 211 -15.35 7.64 2.21
N SER A 212 -14.96 7.77 0.95
CA SER A 212 -14.60 6.66 0.08
C SER A 212 -13.13 6.73 -0.30
N VAL A 213 -12.41 5.63 -0.17
CA VAL A 213 -10.97 5.51 -0.45
C VAL A 213 -10.77 4.48 -1.55
N ALA A 214 -10.19 4.91 -2.67
CA ALA A 214 -9.77 4.04 -3.77
C ALA A 214 -8.25 4.06 -3.89
N ARG A 215 -7.63 2.88 -4.09
CA ARG A 215 -6.18 2.72 -4.24
C ARG A 215 -5.85 2.27 -5.66
N TYR A 216 -4.81 2.85 -6.24
CA TYR A 216 -4.37 2.61 -7.61
C TYR A 216 -2.86 2.43 -7.70
N ALA A 217 -2.41 1.51 -8.56
CA ALA A 217 -1.03 1.49 -9.01
C ALA A 217 -0.90 2.38 -10.25
N GLN A 218 0.21 3.12 -10.32
CA GLN A 218 0.55 4.00 -11.42
C GLN A 218 1.93 3.63 -11.96
N SER A 219 2.01 3.33 -13.25
CA SER A 219 3.24 3.02 -13.97
C SER A 219 3.13 3.50 -15.42
N ASP A 220 4.01 4.40 -15.85
CA ASP A 220 4.16 4.87 -17.24
C ASP A 220 2.82 5.06 -17.99
N ASP A 221 2.02 6.02 -17.50
CA ASP A 221 0.66 6.39 -17.95
C ASP A 221 -0.46 5.34 -17.80
N VAL A 222 -0.17 4.14 -17.28
CA VAL A 222 -1.18 3.15 -16.90
C VAL A 222 -1.58 3.32 -15.42
N ILE A 223 -2.88 3.41 -15.17
CA ILE A 223 -3.47 3.41 -13.83
C ILE A 223 -4.35 2.16 -13.69
N SER A 224 -4.01 1.28 -12.75
CA SER A 224 -4.78 0.07 -12.43
C SER A 224 -5.29 0.11 -10.99
N SER A 225 -6.44 -0.52 -10.72
CA SER A 225 -6.97 -0.58 -9.35
C SER A 225 -6.23 -1.63 -8.52
N LEU A 226 -5.84 -1.24 -7.30
CA LEU A 226 -5.24 -2.14 -6.30
C LEU A 226 -6.29 -2.83 -5.42
N GLY A 227 -7.57 -2.78 -5.79
CA GLY A 227 -8.63 -3.59 -5.18
C GLY A 227 -9.97 -2.89 -5.02
N ALA A 228 -10.67 -3.23 -3.94
CA ALA A 228 -11.97 -2.66 -3.60
C ALA A 228 -11.88 -1.18 -3.18
N ILE A 229 -12.98 -0.45 -3.37
CA ILE A 229 -13.17 0.86 -2.75
C ILE A 229 -13.72 0.66 -1.34
N GLU A 230 -12.95 1.13 -0.36
CA GLU A 230 -13.41 1.24 1.02
C GLU A 230 -14.36 2.42 1.12
N THR A 231 -15.51 2.25 1.78
CA THR A 231 -16.48 3.33 2.03
C THR A 231 -16.94 3.24 3.48
N THR A 232 -16.82 4.34 4.20
CA THR A 232 -17.13 4.43 5.62
C THR A 232 -18.06 5.61 5.87
N SER A 233 -19.13 5.37 6.63
CA SER A 233 -20.06 6.42 7.06
C SER A 233 -19.46 7.19 8.25
N TYR A 234 -19.62 8.51 8.22
CA TYR A 234 -19.31 9.44 9.29
C TYR A 234 -20.49 10.39 9.49
N THR A 235 -20.71 10.85 10.72
CA THR A 235 -21.66 11.93 10.98
C THR A 235 -21.15 13.23 10.35
N ALA A 236 -22.03 13.97 9.66
CA ALA A 236 -21.72 15.29 9.12
C ALA A 236 -21.10 16.22 10.19
N GLY A 237 -20.02 16.90 9.83
CA GLY A 237 -19.21 17.73 10.75
C GLY A 237 -18.23 16.95 11.64
N GLY A 238 -18.28 15.61 11.63
CA GLY A 238 -17.35 14.74 12.35
C GLY A 238 -15.96 14.68 11.71
N SER A 239 -14.94 14.36 12.49
CA SER A 239 -13.58 14.12 11.98
C SER A 239 -13.42 12.68 11.46
N TYR A 240 -12.75 12.52 10.32
CA TYR A 240 -12.30 11.22 9.81
C TYR A 240 -10.77 11.10 9.83
N THR A 241 -10.29 9.87 9.92
CA THR A 241 -8.87 9.50 9.81
C THR A 241 -8.76 8.24 8.95
N ILE A 242 -7.88 8.24 7.97
CA ILE A 242 -7.48 7.09 7.17
C ILE A 242 -6.00 6.80 7.47
N ASP A 243 -5.72 5.74 8.20
CA ASP A 243 -4.36 5.33 8.59
C ASP A 243 -3.69 4.43 7.55
N GLY A 244 -2.36 4.31 7.62
CA GLY A 244 -1.59 3.34 6.82
C GLY A 244 -1.51 3.67 5.34
N VAL A 245 -1.64 4.95 4.96
CA VAL A 245 -1.72 5.37 3.56
C VAL A 245 -0.38 5.39 2.83
N GLY A 246 0.75 5.47 3.53
CA GLY A 246 2.09 5.66 2.94
C GLY A 246 2.62 4.44 2.17
N THR A 247 2.23 3.23 2.57
CA THR A 247 2.63 1.96 1.94
C THR A 247 1.45 1.01 1.86
N PHE A 248 1.28 0.33 0.74
CA PHE A 248 0.26 -0.70 0.53
C PHE A 248 0.91 -1.98 0.03
N GLU A 249 0.56 -3.14 0.59
CA GLU A 249 1.07 -4.43 0.12
C GLU A 249 -0.05 -5.24 -0.54
N GLN A 250 0.18 -5.71 -1.76
CA GLN A 250 -0.72 -6.62 -2.45
C GLN A 250 0.09 -7.68 -3.18
N THR A 251 -0.31 -8.95 -3.03
CA THR A 251 0.32 -10.10 -3.73
C THR A 251 1.85 -10.18 -3.55
N GLY A 252 2.38 -9.74 -2.41
CA GLY A 252 3.82 -9.71 -2.12
C GLY A 252 4.60 -8.58 -2.81
N VAL A 253 3.91 -7.65 -3.49
CA VAL A 253 4.48 -6.41 -4.01
C VAL A 253 4.14 -5.28 -3.04
N THR A 254 5.16 -4.59 -2.54
CA THR A 254 5.02 -3.35 -1.78
C THR A 254 4.88 -2.18 -2.74
N TYR A 255 3.90 -1.33 -2.50
CA TYR A 255 3.62 -0.11 -3.24
C TYR A 255 3.79 1.10 -2.31
N ASN A 256 4.51 2.13 -2.77
CA ASN A 256 4.76 3.36 -2.02
C ASN A 256 3.86 4.49 -2.56
N LEU A 257 3.28 5.29 -1.66
CA LEU A 257 2.39 6.39 -2.05
C LEU A 257 3.15 7.41 -2.92
N SER A 258 2.64 7.64 -4.12
CA SER A 258 3.20 8.58 -5.10
C SER A 258 2.36 9.85 -5.24
N GLY A 259 1.04 9.75 -5.07
CA GLY A 259 0.12 10.88 -5.23
C GLY A 259 -1.20 10.70 -4.49
N VAL A 260 -1.89 11.80 -4.23
CA VAL A 260 -3.21 11.82 -3.59
C VAL A 260 -4.12 12.82 -4.32
N SER A 261 -5.36 12.42 -4.58
CA SER A 261 -6.44 13.28 -5.03
C SER A 261 -7.60 13.22 -4.04
N ILE A 262 -8.16 14.37 -3.70
CA ILE A 262 -9.36 14.49 -2.85
C ILE A 262 -10.42 15.22 -3.67
N ASN A 263 -11.59 14.61 -3.84
CA ASN A 263 -12.70 15.13 -4.64
C ASN A 263 -12.26 15.51 -6.07
N ASN A 264 -11.49 14.62 -6.71
CA ASN A 264 -10.87 14.79 -8.03
C ASN A 264 -9.88 15.97 -8.16
N SER A 265 -9.49 16.59 -7.03
CA SER A 265 -8.46 17.62 -6.99
C SER A 265 -7.15 17.01 -6.49
N ALA A 266 -6.12 16.99 -7.34
CA ALA A 266 -4.79 16.53 -6.96
C ALA A 266 -4.18 17.44 -5.88
N LEU A 267 -3.57 16.84 -4.86
CA LEU A 267 -2.82 17.55 -3.83
C LEU A 267 -1.42 17.93 -4.36
N SER A 268 -0.82 18.99 -3.80
CA SER A 268 0.56 19.37 -4.12
C SER A 268 1.58 18.37 -3.54
N GLU A 269 2.78 18.34 -4.10
CA GLU A 269 3.86 17.45 -3.66
C GLU A 269 4.16 17.60 -2.15
N ASP A 270 4.22 18.85 -1.65
CA ASP A 270 4.42 19.15 -0.22
C ASP A 270 3.32 18.52 0.68
N GLN A 271 2.06 18.53 0.21
CA GLN A 271 0.94 17.93 0.93
C GLN A 271 1.02 16.39 0.91
N VAL A 272 1.37 15.80 -0.24
CA VAL A 272 1.55 14.35 -0.38
C VAL A 272 2.71 13.87 0.50
N GLU A 273 3.83 14.59 0.56
CA GLU A 273 4.97 14.23 1.41
C GLU A 273 4.67 14.38 2.91
N SER A 274 3.86 15.38 3.27
CA SER A 274 3.32 15.51 4.63
C SER A 274 2.44 14.31 5.00
N ILE A 275 1.60 13.83 4.08
CA ILE A 275 0.76 12.64 4.25
C ILE A 275 1.61 11.36 4.38
N LYS A 276 2.67 11.20 3.56
CA LYS A 276 3.61 10.07 3.70
C LYS A 276 4.28 10.06 5.07
N THR A 277 4.78 11.21 5.50
CA THR A 277 5.48 11.37 6.79
C THR A 277 4.55 11.08 7.98
N ALA A 278 3.30 11.54 7.92
CA ALA A 278 2.30 11.28 8.95
C ALA A 278 1.70 9.86 8.87
N ASN A 279 1.82 9.19 7.71
CA ASN A 279 1.19 7.91 7.37
C ASN A 279 -0.35 7.88 7.58
N GLN A 280 -1.00 9.04 7.49
CA GLN A 280 -2.45 9.18 7.69
C GLN A 280 -3.03 10.35 6.88
N ILE A 281 -4.32 10.29 6.55
CA ILE A 281 -5.11 11.43 6.04
C ILE A 281 -6.21 11.74 7.06
N THR A 282 -6.24 12.97 7.56
CA THR A 282 -7.28 13.45 8.48
C THR A 282 -8.08 14.59 7.86
N GLY A 283 -9.37 14.69 8.20
CA GLY A 283 -10.22 15.76 7.73
C GLY A 283 -11.55 15.85 8.47
N ILE A 284 -12.41 16.78 8.03
CA ILE A 284 -13.78 16.94 8.53
C ILE A 284 -14.74 16.48 7.43
N ALA A 285 -15.65 15.57 7.76
CA ALA A 285 -16.65 15.03 6.85
C ALA A 285 -17.85 16.00 6.81
N ASN A 286 -17.78 17.06 6.01
CA ASN A 286 -18.89 18.00 5.80
C ASN A 286 -19.85 17.57 4.67
N ASP A 287 -19.36 16.73 3.75
CA ASP A 287 -20.07 16.15 2.61
C ASP A 287 -19.36 14.83 2.24
N ASN A 288 -19.89 14.10 1.27
CA ASN A 288 -19.27 12.89 0.71
C ASN A 288 -17.85 13.19 0.18
N VAL A 289 -16.85 12.46 0.68
CA VAL A 289 -15.44 12.63 0.28
C VAL A 289 -14.99 11.46 -0.59
N SER A 290 -14.31 11.77 -1.68
CA SER A 290 -13.71 10.80 -2.59
C SER A 290 -12.19 10.96 -2.59
N ILE A 291 -11.50 10.07 -1.86
CA ILE A 291 -10.04 10.01 -1.76
C ILE A 291 -9.53 8.98 -2.76
N GLN A 292 -8.55 9.37 -3.57
CA GLN A 292 -7.84 8.52 -4.52
C GLN A 292 -6.36 8.52 -4.13
N LEU A 293 -5.83 7.34 -3.83
CA LEU A 293 -4.44 7.13 -3.44
C LEU A 293 -3.73 6.44 -4.61
N TYR A 294 -2.71 7.10 -5.15
CA TYR A 294 -1.87 6.58 -6.22
C TYR A 294 -0.56 6.09 -5.63
N TYR A 295 -0.13 4.91 -6.05
CA TYR A 295 1.10 4.29 -5.59
C TYR A 295 1.98 3.85 -6.76
N THR A 296 3.29 3.90 -6.57
CA THR A 296 4.26 3.24 -7.44
C THR A 296 4.77 1.97 -6.78
N ALA A 297 5.06 0.92 -7.57
CA ALA A 297 5.69 -0.28 -7.03
C ALA A 297 7.07 0.07 -6.44
N ALA A 298 7.38 -0.46 -5.26
CA ALA A 298 8.72 -0.33 -4.69
C ALA A 298 9.70 -1.09 -5.59
N THR A 299 10.67 -0.39 -6.17
CA THR A 299 11.77 -1.03 -6.88
C THR A 299 12.58 -1.86 -5.89
N THR A 300 12.51 -3.18 -6.01
CA THR A 300 13.40 -4.10 -5.32
C THR A 300 14.82 -3.92 -5.83
N GLU A 301 15.63 -3.14 -5.12
CA GLU A 301 17.10 -3.14 -5.28
C GLU A 301 17.64 -4.53 -4.91
N GLY A 302 17.73 -5.42 -5.90
CA GLY A 302 18.16 -6.81 -5.68
C GLY A 302 17.88 -7.74 -6.85
N GLY A 303 18.55 -7.53 -7.99
CA GLY A 303 18.33 -8.33 -9.20
C GLY A 303 19.41 -8.26 -10.28
N GLU A 304 20.63 -7.81 -9.99
CA GLU A 304 21.77 -8.04 -10.89
C GLU A 304 22.38 -9.44 -10.62
N SER A 305 22.16 -10.38 -11.55
CA SER A 305 22.91 -11.65 -11.65
C SER A 305 22.85 -12.23 -13.07
#